data_AF-A0A534LGF5-F1
#
_entry.id   AF-A0A534LGF5-F1
#
_cell.length_a   1.000
_cell.length_b   1.000
_cell.length_c   1.000
_cell.angle_alpha   90.00
_cell.angle_beta   90.00
_cell.angle_gamma   90.00
#
_symmetry.space_group_name_H-M   'P 1'
#
loop_
_entity.id
_entity.type
_entity.pdbx_description
1 polymer ?
#
loop_
_entity_poly.entity_id
_entity_poly.type
_entity_poly.pdbx_seq_one_letter_code
_entity_poly.pdbx_strand_id
1 'polypeptide(L)'
;MPLLDPDYFLLYIGEAYNGGYAWIFPKGDSVNVGAGGHIDAHAATVDFCRKFGIDVDRRTQTIAGSIPARYDLTALAAPGLAIAGDAAGITNPLNGAGIHPGIFSGRVAGEFAVNALEREDASSMIGYDQAMKASPFLDPLLFWMIDRIRRWGDRLMNSVGEELDGLDWRAVNPRMIGSVLFRKPWLGIHAREFYRMILALELCDRYGW
;
A
#
# COMPACT_ATOMS: atom_id res chain seq x y z
N MET A 1 5.51 23.58 13.44
CA MET A 1 5.01 22.53 12.54
C MET A 1 6.16 21.61 12.23
N PRO A 2 6.01 20.27 12.22
CA PRO A 2 7.05 19.46 11.61
C PRO A 2 7.21 19.98 10.19
N LEU A 3 8.45 20.32 9.84
CA LEU A 3 8.80 20.92 8.55
C LEU A 3 8.21 20.06 7.44
N LEU A 4 7.47 20.68 6.53
CA LEU A 4 7.17 20.08 5.23
C LEU A 4 8.51 20.02 4.48
N ASP A 5 9.34 19.06 4.85
CA ASP A 5 10.54 18.76 4.08
C ASP A 5 10.05 18.29 2.70
N PRO A 6 10.35 19.04 1.62
CA PRO A 6 9.85 18.70 0.30
C PRO A 6 10.40 17.37 -0.22
N ASP A 7 11.47 16.85 0.39
CA ASP A 7 12.11 15.60 0.00
C ASP A 7 11.41 14.36 0.59
N TYR A 8 10.45 14.54 1.49
CA TYR A 8 9.73 13.43 2.13
C TYR A 8 8.21 13.56 1.97
N PHE A 9 7.58 12.43 1.62
CA PHE A 9 6.16 12.24 1.88
C PHE A 9 5.98 11.63 3.27
N LEU A 10 4.92 12.04 3.97
CA LEU A 10 4.64 11.58 5.32
C LEU A 10 3.39 10.71 5.32
N LEU A 11 3.48 9.54 5.94
CA LEU A 11 2.36 8.65 6.20
C LEU A 11 2.14 8.55 7.71
N TYR A 12 0.89 8.71 8.12
CA TYR A 12 0.45 8.66 9.50
C TYR A 12 -0.48 7.48 9.67
N ILE A 13 -0.01 6.45 10.37
CA ILE A 13 -0.73 5.21 10.56
C ILE A 13 -1.24 5.16 12.00
N GLY A 14 -2.45 4.66 12.19
CA GLY A 14 -3.05 4.49 13.50
C GLY A 14 -4.49 3.99 13.42
N GLU A 15 -5.02 3.55 14.55
CA GLU A 15 -6.37 2.98 14.68
C GLU A 15 -7.46 3.94 14.20
N ALA A 16 -7.22 5.25 14.30
CA ALA A 16 -8.11 6.31 13.82
C ALA A 16 -8.47 6.17 12.32
N TYR A 17 -7.65 5.48 11.53
CA TYR A 17 -7.87 5.30 10.10
C TYR A 17 -8.42 3.91 9.73
N ASN A 18 -8.75 3.06 10.70
CA ASN A 18 -9.34 1.73 10.51
C ASN A 18 -8.69 0.92 9.37
N GLY A 19 -7.39 0.68 9.52
CA GLY A 19 -6.63 -0.13 8.57
C GLY A 19 -6.18 0.61 7.31
N GLY A 20 -6.32 1.94 7.27
CA GLY A 20 -5.64 2.82 6.33
C GLY A 20 -4.68 3.78 7.03
N TYR A 21 -4.52 4.98 6.50
CA TYR A 21 -3.58 5.99 7.00
C TYR A 21 -3.99 7.39 6.53
N ALA A 22 -3.44 8.42 7.16
CA ALA A 22 -3.41 9.79 6.64
C ALA A 22 -2.06 10.11 5.99
N TRP A 23 -2.04 11.07 5.09
CA TRP A 23 -0.84 11.44 4.37
C TRP A 23 -0.68 12.95 4.22
N ILE A 24 0.57 13.36 4.04
CA ILE A 24 0.98 14.69 3.65
C ILE A 24 2.02 14.55 2.54
N PHE A 25 1.66 14.92 1.33
CA PHE A 25 2.52 14.85 0.14
C PHE A 25 2.85 16.28 -0.34
N PRO A 26 4.08 16.78 -0.08
CA PRO A 26 4.51 18.07 -0.60
C PRO A 26 4.45 18.15 -2.13
N LYS A 27 4.01 19.29 -2.67
CA LYS A 27 3.87 19.57 -4.11
C LYS A 27 4.25 21.02 -4.40
N GLY A 28 5.54 21.33 -4.27
CA GLY A 28 6.05 22.70 -4.42
C GLY A 28 5.38 23.63 -3.42
N ASP A 29 4.68 24.65 -3.92
CA ASP A 29 3.99 25.65 -3.09
C ASP A 29 2.66 25.17 -2.48
N SER A 30 2.31 23.91 -2.71
CA SER A 30 1.08 23.29 -2.22
C SER A 30 1.36 21.94 -1.56
N VAL A 31 0.36 21.40 -0.88
CA VAL A 31 0.45 20.08 -0.24
C VAL A 31 -0.82 19.30 -0.53
N ASN A 32 -0.67 18.02 -0.85
CA ASN A 32 -1.79 17.09 -0.92
C ASN A 32 -1.92 16.39 0.43
N VAL A 33 -3.06 16.57 1.09
CA VAL A 33 -3.36 16.03 2.40
C VAL A 33 -4.64 15.23 2.31
N GLY A 34 -4.66 14.07 2.95
CA GLY A 34 -5.86 13.26 3.03
C GLY A 34 -5.74 12.14 4.05
N ALA A 35 -6.86 11.46 4.26
CA ALA A 35 -6.97 10.26 5.04
C ALA A 35 -7.79 9.22 4.27
N GLY A 36 -7.44 7.95 4.43
CA GLY A 36 -8.10 6.83 3.77
C GLY A 36 -8.22 5.64 4.72
N GLY A 37 -9.25 4.82 4.51
CA GLY A 37 -9.57 3.66 5.33
C GLY A 37 -11.06 3.34 5.33
N HIS A 38 -11.47 2.39 6.17
CA HIS A 38 -12.90 2.05 6.34
C HIS A 38 -13.55 3.03 7.33
N ILE A 39 -13.58 4.31 6.95
CA ILE A 39 -13.96 5.47 7.76
C ILE A 39 -14.64 6.53 6.88
N ASP A 40 -15.19 7.58 7.49
CA ASP A 40 -15.47 8.83 6.78
C ASP A 40 -14.14 9.55 6.49
N ALA A 41 -13.62 9.34 5.28
CA ALA A 41 -12.35 9.90 4.84
C ALA A 41 -12.35 11.44 4.83
N HIS A 42 -13.50 12.07 4.56
CA HIS A 42 -13.60 13.53 4.55
C HIS A 42 -13.47 14.09 5.96
N ALA A 43 -14.27 13.58 6.90
CA ALA A 43 -14.21 14.00 8.30
C ALA A 43 -12.81 13.75 8.89
N ALA A 44 -12.25 12.56 8.66
CA ALA A 44 -10.90 12.21 9.13
C ALA A 44 -9.81 13.13 8.55
N THR A 45 -9.92 13.51 7.26
CA THR A 45 -9.00 14.46 6.64
C THR A 45 -9.09 15.84 7.28
N VAL A 46 -10.30 16.34 7.52
CA VAL A 46 -10.52 17.65 8.15
C VAL A 46 -9.95 17.67 9.58
N ASP A 47 -10.21 16.63 10.36
CA ASP A 47 -9.68 16.52 11.73
C ASP A 47 -8.16 16.35 11.74
N PHE A 48 -7.60 15.62 10.79
CA PHE A 48 -6.17 15.53 10.59
C PHE A 48 -5.55 16.90 10.26
N CYS A 49 -6.13 17.64 9.31
CA CYS A 49 -5.69 19.00 8.99
C CYS A 49 -5.72 19.91 10.22
N ARG A 50 -6.82 19.90 11.00
CA ARG A 50 -6.93 20.68 12.25
C ARG A 50 -5.86 20.30 13.25
N LYS A 51 -5.63 19.00 13.47
CA LYS A 51 -4.61 18.48 14.39
C LYS A 51 -3.21 18.96 14.03
N PHE A 52 -2.90 19.03 12.74
CA PHE A 52 -1.59 19.46 12.26
C PHE A 52 -1.50 20.96 11.96
N GLY A 53 -2.58 21.73 12.14
CA GLY A 53 -2.60 23.18 11.87
C GLY A 53 -2.60 23.54 10.38
N ILE A 54 -3.11 22.65 9.53
CA ILE A 54 -3.27 22.87 8.08
C ILE A 54 -4.63 23.53 7.85
N ASP A 55 -4.60 24.72 7.24
CA ASP A 55 -5.79 25.51 6.96
C ASP A 55 -6.63 24.91 5.82
N VAL A 56 -7.78 24.33 6.19
CA VAL A 56 -8.72 23.67 5.26
C VAL A 56 -9.46 24.67 4.36
N ASP A 57 -9.54 25.94 4.77
CA ASP A 57 -10.20 26.98 4.00
C ASP A 57 -9.35 27.45 2.81
N ARG A 58 -8.04 27.19 2.85
CA ARG A 58 -7.11 27.41 1.74
C ARG A 58 -7.08 26.27 0.72
N ARG A 59 -7.94 25.26 0.84
CA ARG A 59 -7.98 24.13 -0.11
C ARG A 59 -8.28 24.63 -1.53
N THR A 60 -7.52 24.14 -2.50
CA THR A 60 -7.72 24.46 -3.92
C THR A 60 -8.51 23.39 -4.65
N GLN A 61 -8.49 22.15 -4.14
CA GLN A 61 -9.17 21.02 -4.74
C GLN A 61 -9.59 20.01 -3.66
N THR A 62 -10.64 19.25 -3.94
CA THR A 62 -11.05 18.09 -3.16
C THR A 62 -11.28 16.93 -4.11
N ILE A 63 -10.64 15.80 -3.84
CA ILE A 63 -10.77 14.56 -4.60
C ILE A 63 -11.10 13.46 -3.60
N ALA A 64 -12.02 12.59 -3.96
CA ALA A 64 -12.34 11.38 -3.21
C ALA A 64 -12.47 10.22 -4.19
N GLY A 65 -12.11 9.02 -3.72
CA GLY A 65 -12.18 7.80 -4.52
C GLY A 65 -11.97 6.57 -3.64
N SER A 66 -12.41 5.43 -4.14
CA SER A 66 -12.20 4.13 -3.51
C SER A 66 -10.91 3.51 -4.03
N ILE A 67 -10.09 2.97 -3.14
CA ILE A 67 -8.86 2.25 -3.50
C ILE A 67 -9.12 0.74 -3.33
N PRO A 68 -9.20 -0.04 -4.42
CA PRO A 68 -9.51 -1.46 -4.32
C PRO A 68 -8.26 -2.27 -3.98
N ALA A 69 -8.19 -2.74 -2.73
CA ALA A 69 -7.05 -3.53 -2.26
C ALA A 69 -7.06 -4.99 -2.75
N ARG A 70 -8.25 -5.55 -3.03
CA ARG A 70 -8.43 -6.93 -3.50
C ARG A 70 -9.86 -7.15 -4.00
N TYR A 71 -10.01 -7.96 -5.04
CA TYR A 71 -11.28 -8.59 -5.41
C TYR A 71 -11.17 -10.11 -5.35
N ASP A 72 -12.32 -10.77 -5.20
CA ASP A 72 -12.43 -12.23 -5.30
C ASP A 72 -12.80 -12.63 -6.74
N LEU A 73 -11.84 -12.42 -7.65
CA LEU A 73 -11.98 -12.77 -9.06
C LEU A 73 -11.38 -14.15 -9.31
N THR A 74 -12.13 -15.02 -9.98
CA THR A 74 -11.63 -16.35 -10.39
C THR A 74 -10.57 -16.24 -11.49
N ALA A 75 -10.72 -15.25 -12.38
CA ALA A 75 -9.77 -14.93 -13.44
C ALA A 75 -9.76 -13.42 -13.75
N LEU A 76 -8.60 -12.93 -14.21
CA LEU A 76 -8.39 -11.57 -14.71
C LEU A 76 -8.52 -11.47 -16.23
N ALA A 77 -8.70 -12.59 -16.93
CA ALA A 77 -8.93 -12.64 -18.36
C ALA A 77 -9.90 -13.75 -18.75
N ALA A 78 -10.50 -13.58 -19.93
CA ALA A 78 -11.26 -14.58 -20.67
C ALA A 78 -10.93 -14.41 -22.16
N PRO A 79 -11.39 -15.29 -23.08
CA PRO A 79 -11.17 -15.09 -24.50
C PRO A 79 -11.62 -13.70 -24.96
N GLY A 80 -10.67 -12.89 -25.45
CA GLY A 80 -10.92 -11.51 -25.92
C GLY A 80 -11.15 -10.47 -24.81
N LEU A 81 -10.90 -10.79 -23.55
CA LEU A 81 -11.11 -9.90 -22.40
C LEU A 81 -9.92 -9.91 -21.44
N ALA A 82 -9.51 -8.74 -20.96
CA ALA A 82 -8.62 -8.58 -19.81
C ALA A 82 -9.13 -7.48 -18.87
N ILE A 83 -8.95 -7.70 -17.57
CA ILE A 83 -9.25 -6.75 -16.50
C ILE A 83 -7.92 -6.25 -15.94
N ALA A 84 -7.70 -4.94 -15.92
CA ALA A 84 -6.43 -4.32 -15.52
C ALA A 84 -6.63 -3.18 -14.51
N GLY A 85 -5.55 -2.78 -13.83
CA GLY A 85 -5.56 -1.69 -12.85
C GLY A 85 -6.59 -1.85 -11.74
N ASP A 86 -7.22 -0.75 -11.33
CA ASP A 86 -8.21 -0.74 -10.25
C ASP A 86 -9.40 -1.68 -10.51
N ALA A 87 -9.77 -1.92 -11.77
CA ALA A 87 -10.81 -2.89 -12.12
C ALA A 87 -10.42 -4.34 -11.76
N ALA A 88 -9.11 -4.64 -11.73
CA ALA A 88 -8.58 -5.93 -11.31
C ALA A 88 -8.31 -6.01 -9.79
N GLY A 89 -8.41 -4.89 -9.06
CA GLY A 89 -8.14 -4.84 -7.63
C GLY A 89 -6.69 -5.15 -7.27
N ILE A 90 -5.74 -4.72 -8.12
CA ILE A 90 -4.30 -5.01 -8.01
C ILE A 90 -3.49 -3.86 -7.38
N THR A 91 -4.16 -2.91 -6.71
CA THR A 91 -3.42 -1.88 -5.96
C THR A 91 -2.58 -2.56 -4.87
N ASN A 92 -1.40 -2.01 -4.56
CA ASN A 92 -0.61 -2.56 -3.47
C ASN A 92 -1.42 -2.45 -2.16
N PRO A 93 -1.78 -3.56 -1.51
CA PRO A 93 -2.68 -3.51 -0.38
C PRO A 93 -2.05 -2.90 0.88
N LEU A 94 -0.72 -2.77 0.95
CA LEU A 94 -0.01 -2.22 2.12
C LEU A 94 0.00 -0.70 2.13
N ASN A 95 0.16 -0.08 0.96
CA ASN A 95 0.29 1.37 0.83
C ASN A 95 -0.76 2.00 -0.10
N GLY A 96 -1.64 1.22 -0.72
CA GLY A 96 -2.68 1.73 -1.63
C GLY A 96 -2.17 2.25 -2.98
N ALA A 97 -0.89 2.05 -3.32
CA ALA A 97 -0.32 2.52 -4.57
C ALA A 97 -0.89 1.73 -5.76
N GLY A 98 -1.60 2.42 -6.66
CA GLY A 98 -2.25 1.82 -7.84
C GLY A 98 -1.60 2.14 -9.19
N ILE A 99 -0.80 3.21 -9.28
CA ILE A 99 -0.25 3.70 -10.56
C ILE A 99 0.66 2.66 -11.22
N HIS A 100 1.68 2.17 -10.49
CA HIS A 100 2.59 1.17 -11.02
C HIS A 100 1.87 -0.15 -11.38
N PRO A 101 1.03 -0.76 -10.51
CA PRO A 101 0.21 -1.91 -10.89
C PRO A 101 -0.65 -1.67 -12.13
N GLY A 102 -1.28 -0.50 -12.23
CA GLY A 102 -2.13 -0.12 -13.36
C GLY A 102 -1.35 -0.09 -14.67
N ILE A 103 -0.18 0.53 -14.68
CA ILE A 103 0.70 0.58 -15.85
C ILE A 103 1.20 -0.83 -16.20
N PHE A 104 1.66 -1.59 -15.21
CA PHE A 104 2.17 -2.94 -15.41
C PHE A 104 1.12 -3.86 -16.02
N SER A 105 -0.07 -3.94 -15.41
CA SER A 105 -1.17 -4.77 -15.91
C SER A 105 -1.66 -4.34 -17.29
N GLY A 106 -1.75 -3.04 -17.56
CA GLY A 106 -2.11 -2.52 -18.88
C GLY A 106 -1.10 -2.94 -19.96
N ARG A 107 0.20 -2.88 -19.66
CA ARG A 107 1.25 -3.33 -20.57
C ARG A 107 1.12 -4.83 -20.87
N VAL A 108 1.04 -5.66 -19.84
CA VAL A 108 0.95 -7.13 -20.01
C VAL A 108 -0.34 -7.49 -20.76
N ALA A 109 -1.47 -6.85 -20.46
CA ALA A 109 -2.71 -7.06 -21.20
C ALA A 109 -2.57 -6.71 -22.69
N GLY A 110 -1.87 -5.61 -23.01
CA GLY A 110 -1.57 -5.22 -24.38
C GLY A 110 -0.70 -6.23 -25.13
N GLU A 111 0.34 -6.77 -24.48
CA GLU A 111 1.22 -7.81 -25.05
C GLU A 111 0.43 -9.08 -25.43
N PHE A 112 -0.46 -9.55 -24.54
CA PHE A 112 -1.33 -10.69 -24.84
C PHE A 112 -2.40 -10.36 -25.89
N ALA A 113 -2.91 -9.13 -25.93
CA ALA A 113 -3.88 -8.70 -26.95
C ALA A 113 -3.27 -8.70 -28.35
N VAL A 114 -2.03 -8.24 -28.51
CA VAL A 114 -1.29 -8.33 -29.79
C VAL A 114 -1.16 -9.79 -30.20
N ASN A 115 -0.74 -10.68 -29.29
CA ASN A 115 -0.58 -12.10 -29.58
C ASN A 115 -1.91 -12.76 -30.02
N ALA A 116 -3.01 -12.42 -29.34
CA ALA A 116 -4.34 -12.93 -29.66
C ALA A 116 -4.80 -12.48 -31.05
N LEU A 117 -4.53 -11.22 -31.43
CA LEU A 117 -4.87 -10.68 -32.75
C LEU A 117 -4.03 -11.31 -33.87
N GLU A 118 -2.71 -11.43 -33.68
CA GLU A 118 -1.80 -12.03 -34.68
C GLU A 118 -2.12 -13.50 -34.97
N ARG A 119 -2.59 -14.23 -33.96
CA ARG A 119 -2.96 -15.65 -34.07
C ARG A 119 -4.43 -15.87 -34.45
N GLU A 120 -5.21 -14.81 -34.52
CA GLU A 120 -6.68 -14.86 -34.63
C GLU A 120 -7.31 -15.79 -33.56
N ASP A 121 -6.72 -15.80 -32.36
CA ASP A 121 -7.09 -16.67 -31.26
C ASP A 121 -7.30 -15.86 -29.98
N ALA A 122 -8.56 -15.51 -29.72
CA ALA A 122 -8.98 -14.78 -28.53
C ALA A 122 -8.59 -15.50 -27.23
N SER A 123 -8.44 -16.83 -27.23
CA SER A 123 -8.09 -17.60 -26.03
C SER A 123 -6.66 -17.35 -25.54
N SER A 124 -5.79 -16.80 -26.39
CA SER A 124 -4.44 -16.36 -26.00
C SER A 124 -4.46 -15.33 -24.85
N MET A 125 -5.56 -14.58 -24.68
CA MET A 125 -5.74 -13.66 -23.54
C MET A 125 -5.73 -14.37 -22.17
N ILE A 126 -6.02 -15.68 -22.09
CA ILE A 126 -5.97 -16.43 -20.83
C ILE A 126 -4.55 -16.40 -20.23
N GLY A 127 -3.51 -16.28 -21.05
CA GLY A 127 -2.13 -16.15 -20.57
C GLY A 127 -1.89 -14.90 -19.74
N TYR A 128 -2.67 -13.82 -19.92
CA TYR A 128 -2.61 -12.62 -19.08
C TYR A 128 -2.96 -12.94 -17.63
N ASP A 129 -3.99 -13.75 -17.38
CA ASP A 129 -4.38 -14.15 -16.02
C ASP A 129 -3.24 -14.90 -15.32
N GLN A 130 -2.58 -15.81 -16.02
CA GLN A 130 -1.44 -16.56 -15.51
C GLN A 130 -0.25 -15.65 -15.21
N ALA A 131 0.07 -14.74 -16.13
CA ALA A 131 1.16 -13.78 -15.97
C ALA A 131 0.92 -12.85 -14.77
N MET A 132 -0.30 -12.35 -14.60
CA MET A 132 -0.66 -11.49 -13.47
C MET A 132 -0.61 -12.25 -12.14
N LYS A 133 -1.15 -13.48 -12.07
CA LYS A 133 -1.09 -14.31 -10.85
C LYS A 133 0.33 -14.70 -10.45
N ALA A 134 1.25 -14.79 -11.41
CA ALA A 134 2.68 -15.00 -11.16
C ALA A 134 3.46 -13.71 -10.86
N SER A 135 2.84 -12.54 -11.04
CA SER A 135 3.47 -11.24 -10.82
C SER A 135 3.57 -10.93 -9.32
N PRO A 136 4.55 -10.10 -8.90
CA PRO A 136 4.66 -9.66 -7.51
C PRO A 136 3.44 -8.85 -7.03
N PHE A 137 2.66 -8.29 -7.96
CA PHE A 137 1.50 -7.44 -7.66
C PHE A 137 0.34 -8.20 -7.03
N LEU A 138 0.33 -9.53 -7.18
CA LEU A 138 -0.67 -10.43 -6.59
C LEU A 138 -0.05 -11.43 -5.61
N ASP A 139 1.16 -11.14 -5.09
CA ASP A 139 1.82 -12.04 -4.16
C ASP A 139 0.96 -12.24 -2.88
N PRO A 140 0.61 -13.50 -2.52
CA PRO A 140 -0.18 -13.79 -1.33
C PRO A 140 0.38 -13.22 -0.03
N LEU A 141 1.69 -12.95 0.05
CA LEU A 141 2.33 -12.31 1.19
C LEU A 141 1.73 -10.92 1.46
N LEU A 142 1.45 -10.13 0.43
CA LEU A 142 0.91 -8.78 0.56
C LEU A 142 -0.49 -8.79 1.18
N PHE A 143 -1.35 -9.67 0.66
CA PHE A 143 -2.71 -9.88 1.20
C PHE A 143 -2.66 -10.45 2.61
N TRP A 144 -1.76 -11.40 2.85
CA TRP A 144 -1.56 -11.93 4.20
C TRP A 144 -1.18 -10.80 5.15
N MET A 145 -0.28 -9.92 4.75
CA MET A 145 0.27 -8.89 5.63
C MET A 145 -0.75 -7.78 5.92
N ILE A 146 -1.49 -7.29 4.93
CA ILE A 146 -2.52 -6.27 5.18
C ILE A 146 -3.59 -6.76 6.15
N ASP A 147 -4.03 -8.02 6.06
CA ASP A 147 -5.03 -8.59 6.97
C ASP A 147 -4.61 -8.58 8.44
N ARG A 148 -3.30 -8.52 8.71
CA ARG A 148 -2.72 -8.50 10.08
C ARG A 148 -2.41 -7.08 10.52
N ILE A 149 -1.81 -6.26 9.67
CA ILE A 149 -1.51 -4.84 9.97
C ILE A 149 -2.79 -4.11 10.37
N ARG A 150 -3.92 -4.38 9.69
CA ARG A 150 -5.23 -3.78 10.00
C ARG A 150 -5.74 -4.10 11.42
N ARG A 151 -5.16 -5.07 12.11
CA ARG A 151 -5.51 -5.47 13.48
C ARG A 151 -4.49 -4.99 14.51
N TRP A 152 -3.41 -4.36 14.07
CA TRP A 152 -2.41 -3.80 14.98
C TRP A 152 -2.97 -2.54 15.62
N GLY A 153 -2.99 -2.52 16.95
CA GLY A 153 -3.40 -1.34 17.71
C GLY A 153 -2.27 -0.32 17.87
N ASP A 154 -2.61 0.90 18.26
CA ASP A 154 -1.67 2.03 18.38
C ASP A 154 -0.51 1.70 19.31
N ARG A 155 -0.75 0.95 20.39
CA ARG A 155 0.33 0.51 21.31
C ARG A 155 1.42 -0.27 20.58
N LEU A 156 1.05 -1.19 19.69
CA LEU A 156 1.99 -2.01 18.93
C LEU A 156 2.74 -1.15 17.91
N MET A 157 2.00 -0.37 17.13
CA MET A 157 2.57 0.47 16.07
C MET A 157 3.53 1.51 16.64
N ASN A 158 3.13 2.21 17.71
CA ASN A 158 3.99 3.17 18.40
C ASN A 158 5.23 2.50 19.00
N SER A 159 5.08 1.32 19.60
CA SER A 159 6.23 0.60 20.17
C SER A 159 7.24 0.17 19.12
N VAL A 160 6.81 -0.15 17.90
CA VAL A 160 7.68 -0.46 16.76
C VAL A 160 8.29 0.83 16.20
N GLY A 161 7.48 1.89 16.05
CA GLY A 161 7.92 3.19 15.58
C GLY A 161 9.02 3.80 16.46
N GLU A 162 8.89 3.72 17.78
CA GLU A 162 9.93 4.15 18.73
C GLU A 162 11.29 3.46 18.52
N GLU A 163 11.29 2.18 18.15
CA GLU A 163 12.54 1.43 17.94
C GLU A 163 13.16 1.72 16.58
N LEU A 164 12.34 2.15 15.61
CA LEU A 164 12.74 2.48 14.25
C LEU A 164 12.83 3.99 14.00
N ASP A 165 12.70 4.82 15.03
CA ASP A 165 12.72 6.27 14.86
C ASP A 165 14.05 6.74 14.27
N GLY A 166 13.97 7.48 13.15
CA GLY A 166 15.13 7.90 12.37
C GLY A 166 15.90 6.78 11.66
N LEU A 167 15.39 5.54 11.65
CA LEU A 167 16.02 4.38 11.01
C LEU A 167 15.21 3.91 9.80
N ASP A 168 15.93 3.37 8.81
CA ASP A 168 15.33 2.58 7.73
C ASP A 168 14.92 1.20 8.26
N TRP A 169 13.86 0.61 7.71
CA TRP A 169 13.44 -0.75 8.07
C TRP A 169 14.54 -1.80 7.85
N ARG A 170 15.49 -1.54 6.95
CA ARG A 170 16.70 -2.37 6.71
C ARG A 170 17.68 -2.37 7.89
N ALA A 171 17.54 -1.46 8.84
CA ALA A 171 18.33 -1.48 10.06
C ALA A 171 18.00 -2.67 10.97
N VAL A 172 16.82 -3.29 10.80
CA VAL A 172 16.38 -4.44 11.60
C VAL A 172 17.30 -5.63 11.38
N ASN A 173 18.07 -5.96 12.41
CA ASN A 173 19.04 -7.06 12.41
C ASN A 173 18.95 -7.87 13.71
N PRO A 174 19.58 -9.07 13.80
CA PRO A 174 19.48 -9.93 14.97
C PRO A 174 19.90 -9.28 16.29
N ARG A 175 20.87 -8.35 16.28
CA ARG A 175 21.30 -7.63 17.50
C ARG A 175 20.21 -6.68 17.98
N MET A 176 19.62 -5.91 17.06
CA MET A 176 18.49 -5.03 17.36
C MET A 176 17.30 -5.83 17.89
N ILE A 177 16.93 -6.91 17.20
CA ILE A 177 15.83 -7.80 17.62
C ILE A 177 16.07 -8.34 19.03
N GLY A 178 17.28 -8.83 19.34
CA GLY A 178 17.62 -9.30 20.68
C GLY A 178 17.50 -8.22 21.75
N SER A 179 18.01 -7.01 21.47
CA SER A 179 17.90 -5.86 22.38
C SER A 179 16.45 -5.44 22.62
N VAL A 180 15.64 -5.39 21.56
CA VAL A 180 14.21 -5.04 21.64
C VAL A 180 13.44 -6.09 22.41
N LEU A 181 13.64 -7.39 22.14
CA LEU A 181 12.94 -8.47 22.86
C LEU A 181 13.34 -8.54 24.33
N PHE A 182 14.57 -8.17 24.69
CA PHE A 182 14.97 -8.06 26.09
C PHE A 182 14.20 -6.94 26.82
N ARG A 183 14.03 -5.77 26.20
CA ARG A 183 13.31 -4.62 26.78
C ARG A 183 11.79 -4.74 26.69
N LYS A 184 11.28 -5.30 25.60
CA LYS A 184 9.86 -5.41 25.23
C LYS A 184 9.51 -6.87 24.85
N PRO A 185 9.58 -7.84 25.78
CA PRO A 185 9.42 -9.27 25.47
C PRO A 185 8.05 -9.64 24.88
N TRP A 186 7.02 -8.85 25.19
CA TRP A 186 5.68 -9.02 24.64
C TRP A 186 5.62 -8.85 23.12
N LEU A 187 6.57 -8.12 22.49
CA LEU A 187 6.68 -8.03 21.03
C LEU A 187 6.99 -9.38 20.37
N GLY A 188 7.53 -10.35 21.14
CA GLY A 188 7.82 -11.69 20.66
C GLY A 188 6.60 -12.44 20.11
N ILE A 189 5.38 -12.12 20.58
CA ILE A 189 4.15 -12.73 20.07
C ILE A 189 3.88 -12.37 18.59
N HIS A 190 4.43 -11.24 18.13
CA HIS A 190 4.31 -10.72 16.76
C HIS A 190 5.52 -11.06 15.88
N ALA A 191 6.49 -11.85 16.36
CA ALA A 191 7.74 -12.11 15.63
C ALA A 191 7.53 -12.64 14.20
N ARG A 192 6.53 -13.52 14.00
CA ARG A 192 6.16 -14.02 12.67
C ARG A 192 5.61 -12.92 11.76
N GLU A 193 4.84 -12.00 12.31
CA GLU A 193 4.25 -10.89 11.56
C GLU A 193 5.33 -9.89 11.16
N PHE A 194 6.27 -9.57 12.06
CA PHE A 194 7.40 -8.69 11.75
C PHE A 194 8.34 -9.27 10.69
N TYR A 195 8.66 -10.57 10.77
CA TYR A 195 9.48 -11.21 9.74
C TYR A 195 8.80 -11.14 8.37
N ARG A 196 7.50 -11.42 8.31
CA ARG A 196 6.73 -11.33 7.05
C ARG A 196 6.55 -9.90 6.56
N MET A 197 6.47 -8.92 7.46
CA MET A 197 6.49 -7.50 7.11
C MET A 197 7.79 -7.15 6.39
N ILE A 198 8.95 -7.56 6.92
CA ILE A 198 10.25 -7.30 6.27
C ILE A 198 10.27 -7.89 4.85
N LEU A 199 9.84 -9.14 4.68
CA LEU A 199 9.73 -9.76 3.36
C LEU A 199 8.77 -9.01 2.43
N ALA A 200 7.67 -8.48 2.95
CA ALA A 200 6.70 -7.73 2.17
C ALA A 200 7.27 -6.36 1.75
N LEU A 201 8.03 -5.70 2.62
CA LEU A 201 8.75 -4.46 2.32
C LEU A 201 9.86 -4.69 1.28
N GLU A 202 10.64 -5.77 1.41
CA GLU A 202 11.63 -6.18 0.41
C GLU A 202 10.99 -6.42 -0.96
N LEU A 203 9.80 -7.03 -0.99
CA LEU A 203 9.05 -7.23 -2.21
C LEU A 203 8.63 -5.89 -2.84
N CYS A 204 8.09 -4.97 -2.04
CA CYS A 204 7.70 -3.64 -2.52
C CYS A 204 8.92 -2.88 -3.09
N ASP A 205 10.02 -2.86 -2.34
CA ASP A 205 11.25 -2.14 -2.70
C ASP A 205 11.86 -2.66 -4.01
N ARG A 206 11.96 -3.99 -4.17
CA ARG A 206 12.52 -4.63 -5.37
C ARG A 206 11.78 -4.24 -6.64
N TYR A 207 10.46 -4.06 -6.55
CA TYR A 207 9.61 -3.77 -7.69
C TYR A 207 9.18 -2.31 -7.76
N GLY A 208 9.83 -1.40 -7.03
CA GLY A 208 9.59 0.04 -7.13
C GLY A 208 8.15 0.41 -6.78
N TRP A 209 7.68 -0.10 -5.66
CA TRP A 209 6.39 0.21 -5.05
C TRP A 209 6.51 1.09 -3.82
#